data_AF-A0A957KGL0-F1
#
_entry.id   AF-A0A957KGL0-F1
#
_cell.length_a   1.000
_cell.length_b   1.000
_cell.length_c   1.000
_cell.angle_alpha   90.00
_cell.angle_beta   90.00
_cell.angle_gamma   90.00
#
_symmetry.space_group_name_H-M   'P 1'
#
loop_
_entity.id
_entity.type
_entity.pdbx_description
1 polymer ?
#
loop_
_entity_poly.entity_id
_entity_poly.type
_entity_poly.pdbx_seq_one_letter_code
_entity_poly.pdbx_strand_id
1 'polypeptide(L)' 'MKRNNNGKIPVGVLAATGSVGQRFVQLLDGHPWFEVVAVTGS' A
#
# COMPACT_ATOMS: atom_id res chain seq x y z
N MET A 1 0.50 18.71 3.69
CA MET A 1 0.98 17.35 3.32
C MET A 1 1.91 16.83 4.41
N LYS A 2 1.56 15.74 5.10
CA LYS A 2 2.45 15.14 6.10
C LYS A 2 3.65 14.50 5.38
N ARG A 3 4.87 14.90 5.75
CA ARG A 3 6.11 14.19 5.39
C ARG A 3 6.29 13.03 6.37
N ASN A 4 6.12 11.80 5.91
CA ASN A 4 6.41 10.59 6.68
C ASN A 4 7.93 10.38 6.68
N ASN A 5 8.53 10.42 7.88
CA ASN A 5 9.98 10.51 8.12
C ASN A 5 10.75 9.19 7.94
N ASN A 6 10.34 8.30 7.03
CA ASN A 6 10.92 6.94 6.94
C ASN A 6 11.54 6.56 5.59
N GLY A 7 11.70 7.49 4.64
CA GLY A 7 12.26 7.20 3.31
C GLY A 7 11.42 6.25 2.43
N LYS A 8 10.31 5.72 2.96
CA LYS A 8 9.37 4.86 2.24
C LYS A 8 8.42 5.70 1.39
N ILE A 9 8.14 5.20 0.20
CA ILE A 9 7.26 5.78 -0.80
C ILE A 9 5.82 5.39 -0.43
N PRO A 10 4.93 6.38 -0.15
CA PRO A 10 3.54 6.11 0.13
C PRO A 10 2.82 5.65 -1.14
N VAL A 11 2.11 4.52 -1.06
CA VAL A 11 1.34 3.96 -2.18
C VAL A 11 -0.09 3.64 -1.76
N GLY A 12 -1.00 3.68 -2.73
CA GLY A 12 -2.40 3.30 -2.56
C GLY A 12 -2.74 2.07 -3.40
N VAL A 13 -3.50 1.13 -2.84
CA VAL A 13 -4.02 -0.05 -3.56
C VAL A 13 -5.50 0.16 -3.87
N LEU A 14 -5.84 0.23 -5.16
CA LEU A 14 -7.22 0.28 -5.64
C LEU A 14 -7.77 -1.13 -5.83
N ALA A 15 -9.07 -1.32 -5.60
CA ALA A 15 -9.74 -2.62 -5.68
C ALA A 15 -9.06 -3.72 -4.85
N ALA A 16 -8.60 -3.34 -3.65
CA ALA A 16 -7.90 -4.20 -2.71
C ALA A 16 -8.72 -5.41 -2.24
N THR A 17 -10.05 -5.36 -2.38
CA THR A 17 -10.98 -6.45 -2.05
C THR A 17 -10.94 -7.60 -3.04
N GLY A 18 -10.51 -7.38 -4.29
CA GLY A 18 -10.34 -8.45 -5.27
C GLY A 18 -9.11 -9.31 -5.00
N SER A 19 -9.06 -10.50 -5.59
CA SER A 19 -7.95 -11.45 -5.40
C SER A 19 -6.58 -10.85 -5.75
N VAL A 20 -6.53 -9.95 -6.74
CA VAL A 20 -5.30 -9.23 -7.13
C VAL A 20 -4.92 -8.19 -6.08
N GLY A 21 -5.89 -7.44 -5.58
CA GLY A 21 -5.70 -6.41 -4.58
C GLY A 21 -5.19 -6.95 -3.26
N GLN A 22 -5.78 -8.04 -2.77
CA GLN A 22 -5.32 -8.73 -1.56
C GLN A 22 -3.89 -9.24 -1.71
N ARG A 23 -3.54 -9.79 -2.88
CA ARG A 23 -2.18 -10.24 -3.17
C ARG A 23 -1.19 -9.07 -3.22
N PHE A 24 -1.59 -7.94 -3.76
CA PHE A 24 -0.77 -6.73 -3.80
C PHE A 24 -0.48 -6.18 -2.39
N VAL A 25 -1.48 -6.17 -1.51
CA VAL A 25 -1.30 -5.78 -0.12
C VAL A 25 -0.32 -6.72 0.59
N GLN A 26 -0.42 -8.04 0.38
CA GLN A 26 0.54 -9.00 0.94
C GLN A 26 1.97 -8.80 0.45
N LEU A 27 2.16 -8.41 -0.81
CA LEU A 27 3.49 -8.17 -1.38
C LEU A 27 4.11 -6.86 -0.87
N LEU A 28 3.28 -5.86 -0.59
CA LEU A 28 3.71 -4.57 -0.07
C LEU A 28 3.90 -4.59 1.45
N ASP A 29 3.36 -5.59 2.13
CA ASP A 29 3.55 -5.77 3.57
C ASP A 29 5.02 -6.01 3.90
N GLY A 30 5.56 -5.22 4.84
CA GLY A 30 6.96 -5.30 5.22
C GLY A 30 7.97 -4.78 4.17
N HIS A 31 7.53 -4.17 3.06
CA HIS A 31 8.46 -3.72 2.02
C HIS A 31 9.38 -2.59 2.53
N PRO A 32 10.69 -2.62 2.22
CA PRO A 32 11.64 -1.61 2.69
C PRO A 32 11.40 -0.23 2.07
N TRP A 33 10.80 -0.19 0.87
CA TRP A 33 10.60 1.07 0.12
C TRP A 33 9.17 1.52 0.03
N PHE A 34 8.18 0.67 0.29
CA PHE A 34 6.78 1.03 0.07
C PHE A 34 6.01 0.97 1.39
N GLU A 35 5.11 1.93 1.58
CA GLU A 35 4.20 1.99 2.71
C GLU A 35 2.78 2.14 2.15
N VAL A 36 1.91 1.17 2.44
CA VAL A 36 0.51 1.23 2.01
C VAL A 36 -0.22 2.22 2.91
N VAL A 37 -0.55 3.39 2.37
CA VAL A 37 -1.23 4.47 3.11
C VAL A 37 -2.72 4.58 2.80
N ALA A 38 -3.16 3.96 1.70
CA ALA A 38 -4.54 3.97 1.26
C ALA A 38 -4.91 2.63 0.63
N VAL A 39 -6.11 2.14 0.97
CA VAL A 39 -6.65 0.89 0.45
C VAL A 39 -8.10 1.18 0.10
N THR A 40 -8.48 1.00 -1.16
CA THR A 40 -9.89 1.17 -1.59
C THR A 40 -10.43 -0.14 -2.12
N GLY A 41 -11.67 -0.46 -1.76
CA GLY A 41 -12.42 -1.59 -2.29
C GLY A 41 -13.46 -1.12 -3.30
N SER A 42 -13.88 -2.04 -4.16
CA SER A 42 -15.18 -1.97 -4.85
C SER A 42 -16.26 -2.63 -4.00
#